data_AF-A0A1H4QHT1-F1
#
_entry.id   AF-A0A1H4QHT1-F1
#
_cell.length_a   1.000
_cell.length_b   1.000
_cell.length_c   1.000
_cell.angle_alpha   90.00
_cell.angle_beta   90.00
_cell.angle_gamma   90.00
#
_symmetry.space_group_name_H-M   'P 1'
#
loop_
_entity.id
_entity.type
_entity.pdbx_description
1 polymer ?
#
loop_
_entity_poly.entity_id
_entity_poly.type
_entity_poly.pdbx_seq_one_letter_code
_entity_poly.pdbx_strand_id
1 'polypeptide(L)'
;MPADAPSLTPAALDQLRKQPQVAPREVAGLLERLAEVPDPRDPRGVRHALAVALALTACAVLAEATSLLAVGEWIADAPTHVLEQLGVRSDPVLPKRKLPSESTVRRLLARIDGDALDRAVGGWLADRRPGPAGPCALAVDGKSLRGAAKAGGRKVHLLAAMEHATGLVLAQLDVGEKTNEVTRFQPLLDAVADLAGVVVTADALHTQREHAAYLLGRQAHYIVIVKGKTKKLRAQLKSLPWKDIPLQGRVAGVGHGRSEIRQIKVASVNNLLFPGAWQAIQIKRRRTDRKTGKTTVKTAHRVAPRPSDG
;
A
#
# COMPACT_ATOMS: atom_id res chain seq x y z
N MET A 1 -31.71 32.36 14.00
CA MET A 1 -30.93 31.12 14.19
C MET A 1 -30.40 30.71 12.82
N PRO A 2 -29.17 31.10 12.45
CA PRO A 2 -28.58 30.62 11.20
C PRO A 2 -28.26 29.13 11.35
N ALA A 3 -28.50 28.37 10.30
CA ALA A 3 -28.27 26.93 10.26
C ALA A 3 -26.79 26.60 10.40
N ASP A 4 -26.47 25.63 11.26
CA ASP A 4 -25.13 25.05 11.38
C ASP A 4 -24.69 24.44 10.05
N ALA A 5 -23.48 24.80 9.59
CA ALA A 5 -22.88 24.26 8.38
C ALA A 5 -22.68 22.73 8.51
N PRO A 6 -23.15 21.91 7.55
CA PRO A 6 -23.20 20.46 7.72
C PRO A 6 -21.92 19.72 7.33
N SER A 7 -20.78 20.40 7.14
CA SER A 7 -19.57 19.78 6.60
C SER A 7 -18.41 19.82 7.60
N LEU A 8 -17.74 18.67 7.78
CA LEU A 8 -16.51 18.52 8.59
C LEU A 8 -15.27 19.13 7.92
N THR A 9 -15.41 19.69 6.70
CA THR A 9 -14.33 20.30 5.90
C THR A 9 -13.60 21.47 6.57
N PRO A 10 -14.23 22.36 7.36
CA PRO A 10 -13.51 23.45 8.02
C PRO A 10 -12.45 22.96 9.02
N ALA A 11 -12.72 21.85 9.72
CA ALA A 11 -11.81 21.31 10.73
C ALA A 11 -10.57 20.65 10.10
N ALA A 12 -10.70 20.04 8.92
CA ALA A 12 -9.58 19.45 8.18
C ALA A 12 -8.69 20.53 7.53
N LEU A 13 -9.28 21.64 7.06
CA LEU A 13 -8.54 22.81 6.56
C LEU A 13 -7.68 23.46 7.66
N ASP A 14 -8.13 23.43 8.92
CA ASP A 14 -7.37 23.91 10.07
C ASP A 14 -6.16 23.02 10.43
N GLN A 15 -6.17 21.73 10.06
CA GLN A 15 -5.01 20.85 10.24
C GLN A 15 -3.89 21.14 9.24
N LEU A 16 -4.21 21.58 8.02
CA LEU A 16 -3.22 22.02 7.02
C LEU A 16 -2.47 23.29 7.47
N ARG A 17 -3.08 24.13 8.33
CA ARG A 17 -2.42 25.32 8.90
C ARG A 17 -1.32 24.99 9.91
N LYS A 18 -1.27 23.76 10.45
CA LYS A 18 -0.38 23.35 11.55
C LYS A 18 0.72 22.36 11.15
N GLN A 19 0.83 21.99 9.87
CA GLN A 19 1.88 21.07 9.42
C GLN A 19 3.22 21.81 9.21
N PRO A 20 4.37 21.16 9.49
CA PRO A 20 5.67 21.70 9.10
C PRO A 20 5.67 21.94 7.59
N GLN A 21 6.24 23.06 7.15
CA GLN A 21 6.24 23.47 5.74
C GLN A 21 6.68 22.31 4.84
N VAL A 22 5.77 21.84 3.98
CA VAL A 22 6.12 20.92 2.89
C VAL A 22 7.17 21.62 2.04
N ALA A 23 8.34 21.01 1.89
CA ALA A 23 9.41 21.62 1.09
C ALA A 23 8.92 21.75 -0.37
N PRO A 24 9.08 22.91 -1.03
CA PRO A 24 8.58 23.13 -2.40
C PRO A 24 9.02 22.06 -3.42
N ARG A 25 10.19 21.45 -3.21
CA ARG A 25 10.71 20.33 -4.03
C ARG A 25 9.85 19.08 -3.98
N GLU A 26 9.16 18.84 -2.87
CA GLU A 26 8.32 17.65 -2.68
C GLU A 26 7.03 17.73 -3.50
N VAL A 27 6.42 18.92 -3.53
CA VAL A 27 5.23 19.20 -4.34
C VAL A 27 5.57 19.15 -5.83
N ALA A 28 6.70 19.73 -6.22
CA ALA A 28 7.20 19.66 -7.60
C ALA A 28 7.40 18.21 -8.04
N GLY A 29 8.09 17.39 -7.23
CA GLY A 29 8.32 15.97 -7.55
C GLY A 29 7.02 15.15 -7.67
N LEU A 30 6.00 15.44 -6.85
CA LEU A 30 4.70 14.78 -6.99
C LEU A 30 3.99 15.19 -8.29
N LEU A 31 3.99 16.49 -8.59
CA LEU A 31 3.37 17.02 -9.80
C LEU A 31 4.03 16.49 -11.08
N GLU A 32 5.36 16.35 -11.08
CA GLU A 32 6.12 15.73 -12.17
C GLU A 32 5.67 14.28 -12.41
N ARG A 33 5.60 13.47 -11.34
CA ARG A 33 5.12 12.08 -11.45
C ARG A 33 3.66 12.00 -11.88
N LEU A 34 2.78 12.85 -11.36
CA LEU A 34 1.38 12.90 -11.78
C LEU A 34 1.20 13.36 -13.23
N ALA A 35 2.17 14.08 -13.80
CA ALA A 35 2.15 14.47 -15.20
C ALA A 35 2.50 13.31 -16.16
N GLU A 36 3.11 12.23 -15.65
CA GLU A 36 3.37 11.00 -16.43
C GLU A 36 2.09 10.17 -16.67
N VAL A 37 1.01 10.45 -15.92
CA VAL A 37 -0.26 9.74 -16.06
C VAL A 37 -0.92 10.12 -17.40
N PRO A 38 -1.34 9.16 -18.25
CA PRO A 38 -2.02 9.47 -19.51
C PRO A 38 -3.29 10.29 -19.29
N ASP A 39 -3.42 11.44 -19.95
CA ASP A 39 -4.61 12.28 -19.86
C ASP A 39 -5.74 11.69 -20.73
N PRO A 40 -6.84 11.20 -20.15
CA PRO A 40 -7.93 10.63 -20.94
C PRO A 40 -8.80 11.71 -21.60
N ARG A 41 -8.62 13.00 -21.26
CA ARG A 41 -9.50 14.09 -21.72
C ARG A 41 -9.22 14.48 -23.16
N ASP A 42 -10.25 14.97 -23.86
CA ASP A 42 -10.09 15.54 -25.19
C ASP A 42 -9.27 16.85 -25.09
N PRO A 43 -8.19 17.03 -25.87
CA PRO A 43 -7.36 18.22 -25.85
C PRO A 43 -8.14 19.54 -25.98
N ARG A 44 -9.25 19.54 -26.74
CA ARG A 44 -10.09 20.73 -26.97
C ARG A 44 -10.81 21.23 -25.70
N GLY A 45 -10.93 20.37 -24.68
CA GLY A 45 -11.64 20.67 -23.43
C GLY A 45 -10.74 20.85 -22.20
N VAL A 46 -9.42 20.78 -22.35
CA VAL A 46 -8.49 20.83 -21.21
C VAL A 46 -8.31 22.27 -20.72
N ARG A 47 -8.90 22.56 -19.55
CA ARG A 47 -8.77 23.87 -18.87
C ARG A 47 -7.81 23.86 -17.68
N HIS A 48 -7.53 22.68 -17.14
CA HIS A 48 -6.66 22.48 -15.99
C HIS A 48 -5.68 21.36 -16.31
N ALA A 49 -4.39 21.58 -16.02
CA ALA A 49 -3.39 20.53 -16.15
C ALA A 49 -3.79 19.30 -15.33
N LEU A 50 -3.57 18.11 -15.88
CA LEU A 50 -3.99 16.84 -15.26
C LEU A 50 -3.38 16.70 -13.85
N ALA A 51 -2.06 16.89 -13.76
CA ALA A 51 -1.32 16.80 -12.50
C ALA A 51 -1.91 17.69 -11.40
N VAL A 52 -2.30 18.92 -11.76
CA VAL A 52 -2.90 19.88 -10.81
C VAL A 52 -4.27 19.40 -10.34
N ALA A 53 -5.13 18.92 -11.25
CA ALA A 53 -6.44 18.41 -10.88
C ALA A 53 -6.35 17.16 -9.99
N LEU A 54 -5.38 16.28 -10.26
CA LEU A 54 -5.12 15.10 -9.44
C LEU A 54 -4.53 15.46 -8.07
N ALA A 55 -3.58 16.39 -8.01
CA ALA A 55 -3.00 16.84 -6.76
C ALA A 55 -4.04 17.52 -5.86
N LEU A 56 -4.91 18.37 -6.42
CA LEU A 56 -6.04 18.96 -5.69
C LEU A 56 -7.00 17.90 -5.14
N THR A 57 -7.30 16.87 -5.95
CA THR A 57 -8.12 15.74 -5.51
C THR A 57 -7.44 14.98 -4.37
N ALA A 58 -6.14 14.71 -4.48
CA ALA A 58 -5.37 14.03 -3.43
C ALA A 58 -5.36 14.84 -2.13
N CYS A 59 -5.14 16.15 -2.20
CA CYS A 59 -5.21 17.03 -1.03
C CYS A 59 -6.59 17.01 -0.36
N ALA A 60 -7.68 17.02 -1.15
CA ALA A 60 -9.03 16.90 -0.60
C ALA A 60 -9.24 15.56 0.12
N VAL A 61 -8.79 14.44 -0.48
CA VAL A 61 -8.91 13.10 0.14
C VAL A 61 -8.07 12.99 1.42
N LEU A 62 -6.86 13.57 1.44
CA LEU A 62 -6.03 13.65 2.64
C LEU A 62 -6.65 14.55 3.72
N ALA A 63 -7.43 15.55 3.33
CA ALA A 63 -8.29 16.34 4.20
C ALA A 63 -9.63 15.66 4.52
N GLU A 64 -9.69 14.32 4.40
CA GLU A 64 -10.83 13.47 4.75
C GLU A 64 -12.09 13.66 3.88
N ALA A 65 -11.97 14.23 2.68
CA ALA A 65 -13.08 14.27 1.73
C ALA A 65 -13.44 12.84 1.28
N THR A 66 -14.61 12.36 1.71
CA THR A 66 -15.10 10.99 1.44
C THR A 66 -16.08 10.89 0.27
N SER A 67 -16.38 12.01 -0.40
CA SER A 67 -17.28 12.04 -1.56
C SER A 67 -16.79 13.03 -2.62
N LEU A 68 -17.20 12.84 -3.87
CA LEU A 68 -16.86 13.76 -4.97
C LEU A 68 -17.37 15.18 -4.72
N LEU A 69 -18.53 15.31 -4.07
CA LEU A 69 -19.07 16.59 -3.66
C LEU A 69 -18.14 17.27 -2.65
N ALA A 70 -17.74 16.56 -1.60
CA ALA A 70 -16.81 17.06 -0.60
C ALA A 70 -15.44 17.43 -1.21
N VAL A 71 -14.99 16.69 -2.23
CA VAL A 71 -13.78 17.05 -3.00
C VAL A 71 -13.97 18.37 -3.73
N GLY A 72 -15.09 18.57 -4.42
CA GLY A 72 -15.40 19.82 -5.12
C GLY A 72 -15.51 21.02 -4.18
N GLU A 73 -16.17 20.84 -3.03
CA GLU A 73 -16.27 21.85 -1.97
C GLU A 73 -14.89 22.20 -1.41
N TRP A 74 -14.08 21.19 -1.05
CA TRP A 74 -12.73 21.42 -0.55
C TRP A 74 -11.87 22.17 -1.56
N ILE A 75 -11.96 21.83 -2.86
CA ILE A 75 -11.22 22.54 -3.91
C ILE A 75 -11.65 24.00 -3.99
N ALA A 76 -12.96 24.29 -3.90
CA ALA A 76 -13.48 25.65 -3.93
C ALA A 76 -13.01 26.50 -2.74
N ASP A 77 -12.87 25.86 -1.57
CA ASP A 77 -12.46 26.51 -0.31
C ASP A 77 -10.94 26.41 -0.04
N ALA A 78 -10.17 25.84 -0.96
CA ALA A 78 -8.75 25.59 -0.77
C ALA A 78 -7.97 26.92 -0.56
N PRO A 79 -7.08 27.00 0.46
CA PRO A 79 -6.33 28.23 0.74
C PRO A 79 -5.46 28.66 -0.44
N THR A 80 -5.37 29.98 -0.63
CA THR A 80 -4.62 30.60 -1.73
C THR A 80 -3.18 30.08 -1.87
N HIS A 81 -2.47 29.86 -0.76
CA HIS A 81 -1.10 29.36 -0.77
C HIS A 81 -0.99 27.90 -1.24
N VAL A 82 -1.96 27.04 -0.91
CA VAL A 82 -2.00 25.65 -1.38
C VAL A 82 -2.20 25.62 -2.89
N LEU A 83 -3.15 26.41 -3.39
CA LEU A 83 -3.43 26.54 -4.81
C LEU A 83 -2.20 27.02 -5.59
N GLU A 84 -1.45 28.00 -5.06
CA GLU A 84 -0.21 28.49 -5.68
C GLU A 84 0.89 27.44 -5.72
N GLN A 85 1.10 26.72 -4.61
CA GLN A 85 2.08 25.62 -4.54
C GLN A 85 1.76 24.50 -5.53
N LEU A 86 0.46 24.23 -5.76
CA LEU A 86 0.00 23.25 -6.74
C LEU A 86 0.00 23.78 -8.17
N GLY A 87 0.42 25.02 -8.42
CA GLY A 87 0.54 25.60 -9.76
C GLY A 87 -0.76 26.18 -10.33
N VAL A 88 -1.79 26.40 -9.50
CA VAL A 88 -3.01 27.10 -9.93
C VAL A 88 -2.72 28.59 -10.02
N ARG A 89 -2.63 29.10 -11.25
CA ARG A 89 -2.42 30.53 -11.51
C ARG A 89 -3.73 31.31 -11.45
N SER A 90 -3.67 32.53 -10.94
CA SER A 90 -4.75 33.50 -11.10
C SER A 90 -4.84 33.93 -12.57
N ASP A 91 -6.05 34.09 -13.07
CA ASP A 91 -6.28 34.59 -14.42
C ASP A 91 -5.80 36.07 -14.49
N PRO A 92 -4.99 36.46 -15.49
CA PRO A 92 -4.44 37.81 -15.56
C PRO A 92 -5.50 38.88 -15.85
N VAL A 93 -6.69 38.50 -16.33
CA VAL A 93 -7.77 39.42 -16.71
C VAL A 93 -8.90 39.45 -15.68
N LEU A 94 -9.16 38.31 -15.01
CA LEU A 94 -10.16 38.20 -13.96
C LEU A 94 -9.46 37.79 -12.65
N PRO A 95 -9.67 38.47 -11.51
CA PRO A 95 -9.07 38.10 -10.23
C PRO A 95 -9.65 36.81 -9.62
N LYS A 96 -10.17 35.90 -10.45
CA LYS A 96 -10.74 34.61 -10.08
C LYS A 96 -9.87 33.48 -10.64
N ARG A 97 -9.48 32.56 -9.76
CA ARG A 97 -8.84 31.31 -10.15
C ARG A 97 -9.88 30.40 -10.80
N LYS A 98 -9.56 29.82 -11.95
CA LYS A 98 -10.39 28.77 -12.56
C LYS A 98 -10.02 27.46 -11.90
N LEU A 99 -10.87 27.01 -10.98
CA LEU A 99 -10.72 25.75 -10.27
C LEU A 99 -11.55 24.64 -10.93
N PRO A 100 -11.10 23.38 -10.90
CA PRO A 100 -11.89 22.28 -11.40
C PRO A 100 -13.13 22.09 -10.52
N SER A 101 -14.30 22.10 -11.15
CA SER A 101 -15.55 21.79 -10.45
C SER A 101 -15.64 20.31 -10.06
N GLU A 102 -16.51 20.00 -9.11
CA GLU A 102 -16.92 18.62 -8.76
C GLU A 102 -17.12 17.75 -10.01
N SER A 103 -17.90 18.24 -10.99
CA SER A 103 -18.22 17.47 -12.19
C SER A 103 -17.02 17.26 -13.10
N THR A 104 -16.04 18.17 -13.06
CA THR A 104 -14.76 18.03 -13.77
C THR A 104 -13.94 16.92 -13.14
N VAL A 105 -13.82 16.91 -11.80
CA VAL A 105 -13.14 15.85 -11.04
C VAL A 105 -13.81 14.50 -11.28
N ARG A 106 -15.14 14.43 -11.18
CA ARG A 106 -15.91 13.20 -11.43
C ARG A 106 -15.62 12.61 -12.80
N ARG A 107 -15.71 13.42 -13.87
CA ARG A 107 -15.46 12.96 -15.24
C ARG A 107 -14.02 12.52 -15.46
N LEU A 108 -13.07 13.20 -14.81
CA LEU A 108 -11.66 12.83 -14.87
C LEU A 108 -11.42 11.47 -14.20
N LEU A 109 -11.82 11.32 -12.93
CA LEU A 109 -11.59 10.09 -12.15
C LEU A 109 -12.34 8.88 -12.72
N ALA A 110 -13.46 9.09 -13.39
CA ALA A 110 -14.20 8.02 -14.08
C ALA A 110 -13.46 7.44 -15.30
N ARG A 111 -12.47 8.15 -15.85
CA ARG A 111 -11.79 7.79 -17.10
C ARG A 111 -10.29 7.57 -16.94
N ILE A 112 -9.71 7.94 -15.81
CA ILE A 112 -8.27 7.82 -15.57
C ILE A 112 -7.85 6.36 -15.48
N ASP A 113 -6.64 6.07 -15.97
CA ASP A 113 -6.00 4.78 -15.75
C ASP A 113 -5.51 4.71 -14.30
N GLY A 114 -6.19 3.90 -13.48
CA GLY A 114 -5.85 3.70 -12.08
C GLY A 114 -4.49 3.04 -11.88
N ASP A 115 -4.09 2.10 -12.74
CA ASP A 115 -2.78 1.44 -12.62
C ASP A 115 -1.65 2.42 -12.98
N ALA A 116 -1.89 3.34 -13.93
CA ALA A 116 -0.94 4.42 -14.23
C ALA A 116 -0.81 5.43 -13.09
N LEU A 117 -1.91 5.78 -12.45
CA LEU A 117 -1.91 6.63 -11.27
C LEU A 117 -1.17 5.98 -10.09
N ASP A 118 -1.42 4.69 -9.84
CA ASP A 118 -0.74 3.92 -8.79
C ASP A 118 0.78 3.82 -9.05
N ARG A 119 1.20 3.65 -10.31
CA ARG A 119 2.63 3.69 -10.69
C ARG A 119 3.27 5.06 -10.42
N ALA A 120 2.60 6.15 -10.80
CA ALA A 120 3.11 7.50 -10.58
C ALA A 120 3.28 7.80 -9.08
N VAL A 121 2.27 7.48 -8.27
CA VAL A 121 2.32 7.69 -6.81
C VAL A 121 3.33 6.75 -6.15
N GLY A 122 3.36 5.47 -6.53
CA GLY A 122 4.31 4.48 -6.02
C GLY A 122 5.77 4.85 -6.31
N GLY A 123 6.05 5.31 -7.54
CA GLY A 123 7.36 5.82 -7.93
C GLY A 123 7.78 7.04 -7.12
N TRP A 124 6.87 8.01 -6.95
CA TRP A 124 7.13 9.17 -6.08
C TRP A 124 7.46 8.77 -4.64
N LEU A 125 6.74 7.80 -4.08
CA LEU A 125 7.02 7.28 -2.73
C LEU A 125 8.36 6.53 -2.66
N ALA A 126 8.71 5.79 -3.71
CA ALA A 126 9.98 5.08 -3.81
C ALA A 126 11.18 6.04 -3.86
N ASP A 127 11.07 7.16 -4.59
CA ASP A 127 12.11 8.18 -4.67
C ASP A 127 12.39 8.87 -3.32
N ARG A 128 11.38 8.91 -2.45
CA ARG A 128 11.44 9.52 -1.10
C ARG A 128 11.87 8.55 -0.02
N ARG A 129 12.11 7.29 -0.40
CA ARG A 129 12.51 6.26 0.52
C ARG A 129 13.87 6.64 1.13
N PRO A 130 13.98 6.77 2.46
CA PRO A 130 15.29 6.89 3.08
C PRO A 130 16.10 5.64 2.72
N GLY A 131 17.38 5.82 2.34
CA GLY A 131 18.27 4.70 2.03
C GLY A 131 18.20 3.64 3.13
N PRO A 132 18.22 2.33 2.79
CA PRO A 132 17.92 1.28 3.75
C PRO A 132 18.92 1.30 4.92
N ALA A 133 18.46 1.66 6.12
CA ALA A 133 19.24 1.60 7.36
C ALA A 133 19.36 0.16 7.92
N GLY A 134 19.13 -0.85 7.08
CA GLY A 134 19.03 -2.26 7.44
C GLY A 134 18.32 -3.10 6.38
N PRO A 135 17.99 -4.37 6.68
CA PRO A 135 17.34 -5.27 5.72
C PRO A 135 16.01 -4.70 5.23
N CYS A 136 15.89 -4.49 3.92
CA CYS A 136 14.64 -4.10 3.29
C CYS A 136 13.65 -5.27 3.31
N ALA A 137 12.42 -5.04 3.75
CA ALA A 137 11.35 -6.03 3.64
C ALA A 137 10.09 -5.42 3.03
N LEU A 138 9.49 -6.15 2.10
CA LEU A 138 8.23 -5.81 1.45
C LEU A 138 7.13 -6.81 1.82
N ALA A 139 5.95 -6.33 2.14
CA ALA A 139 4.72 -7.10 2.29
C ALA A 139 3.92 -7.05 1.00
N VAL A 140 3.57 -8.21 0.45
CA VAL A 140 2.61 -8.32 -0.65
C VAL A 140 1.30 -8.86 -0.10
N ASP A 141 0.23 -8.07 -0.22
CA ASP A 141 -1.09 -8.41 0.30
C ASP A 141 -2.22 -7.84 -0.58
N GLY A 142 -3.29 -8.63 -0.74
CA GLY A 142 -4.49 -8.26 -1.48
C GLY A 142 -5.58 -7.71 -0.56
N LYS A 143 -6.13 -6.53 -0.87
CA LYS A 143 -7.21 -5.89 -0.13
C LYS A 143 -8.37 -5.50 -1.04
N SER A 144 -9.59 -5.82 -0.59
CA SER A 144 -10.80 -5.28 -1.19
C SER A 144 -11.15 -3.94 -0.58
N LEU A 145 -11.28 -2.91 -1.41
CA LEU A 145 -11.72 -1.59 -0.99
C LEU A 145 -13.19 -1.62 -0.55
N ARG A 146 -13.50 -0.89 0.53
CA ARG A 146 -14.88 -0.69 0.98
C ARG A 146 -15.47 0.54 0.28
N GLY A 147 -16.73 0.48 -0.11
CA GLY A 147 -17.42 1.59 -0.77
C GLY A 147 -17.01 1.84 -2.22
N ALA A 148 -15.97 1.16 -2.73
CA ALA A 148 -15.59 1.19 -4.14
C ALA A 148 -16.12 -0.04 -4.86
N ALA A 149 -16.96 0.19 -5.88
CA ALA A 149 -17.41 -0.84 -6.78
C ALA A 149 -17.29 -0.38 -8.23
N LYS A 150 -16.86 -1.29 -9.11
CA LYS A 150 -16.93 -1.07 -10.56
C LYS A 150 -18.38 -1.14 -11.03
N ALA A 151 -18.62 -0.66 -12.27
CA ALA A 151 -19.89 -0.86 -12.96
C ALA A 151 -20.29 -2.34 -12.88
N GLY A 152 -21.49 -2.62 -12.34
CA GLY A 152 -21.95 -3.98 -12.03
C GLY A 152 -21.81 -4.42 -10.57
N GLY A 153 -21.38 -3.54 -9.65
CA GLY A 153 -21.38 -3.81 -8.20
C GLY A 153 -20.18 -4.62 -7.69
N ARG A 154 -19.18 -4.85 -8.54
CA ARG A 154 -17.97 -5.62 -8.18
C ARG A 154 -17.04 -4.80 -7.31
N LYS A 155 -16.64 -5.36 -6.16
CA LYS A 155 -15.64 -4.74 -5.28
C LYS A 155 -14.29 -4.62 -5.99
N VAL A 156 -13.65 -3.47 -5.87
CA VAL A 156 -12.27 -3.26 -6.33
C VAL A 156 -11.35 -4.04 -5.39
N HIS A 157 -10.46 -4.86 -5.95
CA HIS A 157 -9.51 -5.66 -5.18
C HIS A 157 -8.09 -5.35 -5.66
N LEU A 158 -7.30 -4.76 -4.78
CA LEU A 158 -5.98 -4.25 -5.06
C LEU A 158 -4.93 -5.14 -4.42
N LEU A 159 -3.90 -5.49 -5.18
CA LEU A 159 -2.70 -6.14 -4.66
C LEU A 159 -1.62 -5.07 -4.47
N ALA A 160 -1.10 -4.94 -3.26
CA ALA A 160 -0.13 -3.90 -2.92
C ALA A 160 1.18 -4.48 -2.41
N ALA A 161 2.30 -3.85 -2.78
CA ALA A 161 3.63 -4.11 -2.25
C ALA A 161 4.02 -2.95 -1.31
N MET A 162 4.10 -3.24 -0.01
CA MET A 162 4.26 -2.25 1.05
C MET A 162 5.54 -2.50 1.85
N GLU A 163 6.35 -1.48 2.11
CA GLU A 163 7.53 -1.59 2.94
C GLU A 163 7.18 -1.76 4.43
N HIS A 164 7.81 -2.71 5.11
CA HIS A 164 7.54 -2.99 6.53
C HIS A 164 8.00 -1.86 7.47
N ALA A 165 9.11 -1.19 7.15
CA ALA A 165 9.73 -0.21 8.04
C ALA A 165 8.94 1.11 8.08
N THR A 166 8.52 1.59 6.91
CA THR A 166 7.88 2.90 6.74
C THR A 166 6.36 2.80 6.53
N GLY A 167 5.86 1.65 6.10
CA GLY A 167 4.46 1.48 5.69
C GLY A 167 4.15 2.06 4.31
N LEU A 168 5.16 2.50 3.54
CA LEU A 168 4.97 3.05 2.20
C LEU A 168 4.55 1.96 1.21
N VAL A 169 3.55 2.24 0.39
CA VAL A 169 3.12 1.38 -0.72
C VAL A 169 3.92 1.76 -1.96
N LEU A 170 4.86 0.91 -2.37
CA LEU A 170 5.77 1.18 -3.48
C LEU A 170 5.16 0.81 -4.83
N ALA A 171 4.26 -0.17 -4.85
CA ALA A 171 3.52 -0.56 -6.04
C ALA A 171 2.13 -1.07 -5.63
N GLN A 172 1.16 -0.85 -6.50
CA GLN A 172 -0.21 -1.33 -6.35
C GLN A 172 -0.81 -1.62 -7.73
N LEU A 173 -1.62 -2.67 -7.82
CA LEU A 173 -2.32 -3.05 -9.06
C LEU A 173 -3.72 -3.56 -8.76
N ASP A 174 -4.66 -3.27 -9.67
CA ASP A 174 -5.95 -3.94 -9.65
C ASP A 174 -5.84 -5.40 -10.11
N VAL A 175 -6.36 -6.32 -9.29
CA VAL A 175 -6.39 -7.74 -9.62
C VAL A 175 -7.34 -8.05 -10.77
N GLY A 176 -8.22 -7.12 -11.15
CA GLY A 176 -9.00 -7.18 -12.37
C GLY A 176 -10.07 -8.27 -12.35
N GLU A 177 -10.77 -8.42 -13.47
CA GLU A 177 -11.97 -9.27 -13.51
C GLU A 177 -11.72 -10.76 -13.75
N LYS A 178 -10.81 -11.04 -14.69
CA LYS A 178 -10.48 -12.38 -15.19
C LYS A 178 -9.15 -12.91 -14.64
N THR A 179 -8.44 -12.09 -13.86
CA THR A 179 -7.16 -12.43 -13.25
C THR A 179 -7.32 -12.69 -11.76
N ASN A 180 -6.33 -13.33 -11.16
CA ASN A 180 -6.28 -13.63 -9.74
C ASN A 180 -5.01 -13.01 -9.13
N GLU A 181 -4.98 -12.87 -7.79
CA GLU A 181 -3.84 -12.30 -7.07
C GLU A 181 -2.51 -13.00 -7.42
N VAL A 182 -2.58 -14.30 -7.73
CA VAL A 182 -1.44 -15.12 -8.13
C VAL A 182 -0.81 -14.60 -9.42
N THR A 183 -1.60 -14.41 -10.47
CA THR A 183 -1.11 -13.90 -11.77
C THR A 183 -0.60 -12.46 -11.71
N ARG A 184 -1.01 -11.68 -10.70
CA ARG A 184 -0.60 -10.28 -10.52
C ARG A 184 0.61 -10.11 -9.62
N PHE A 185 1.09 -11.17 -8.98
CA PHE A 185 2.22 -11.13 -8.08
C PHE A 185 3.52 -10.68 -8.78
N GLN A 186 3.87 -11.28 -9.92
CA GLN A 186 5.07 -10.90 -10.66
C GLN A 186 4.95 -9.49 -11.28
N PRO A 187 3.86 -9.14 -12.01
CA PRO A 187 3.71 -7.79 -12.55
C PRO A 187 3.76 -6.67 -11.51
N LEU A 188 3.24 -6.91 -10.31
CA LEU A 188 3.33 -5.95 -9.20
C LEU A 188 4.78 -5.70 -8.80
N LEU A 189 5.56 -6.78 -8.66
CA LEU A 189 6.96 -6.70 -8.23
C LEU A 189 7.87 -6.19 -9.34
N ASP A 190 7.52 -6.38 -10.62
CA ASP A 190 8.22 -5.77 -11.75
C ASP A 190 8.14 -4.23 -11.73
N ALA A 191 7.08 -3.66 -11.14
CA ALA A 191 6.98 -2.22 -10.93
C ALA A 191 7.91 -1.70 -9.81
N VAL A 192 8.52 -2.59 -9.01
CA VAL A 192 9.51 -2.24 -8.00
C VAL A 192 10.91 -2.36 -8.61
N ALA A 193 11.61 -1.24 -8.70
CA ALA A 193 12.88 -1.13 -9.43
C ALA A 193 13.98 -2.06 -8.92
N ASP A 194 14.21 -2.09 -7.60
CA ASP A 194 15.25 -2.92 -6.97
C ASP A 194 14.67 -3.87 -5.91
N LEU A 195 14.85 -5.16 -6.14
CA LEU A 195 14.49 -6.24 -5.22
C LEU A 195 15.70 -7.03 -4.73
N ALA A 196 16.92 -6.70 -5.17
CA ALA A 196 18.12 -7.42 -4.76
C ALA A 196 18.32 -7.27 -3.24
N GLY A 197 18.48 -8.39 -2.55
CA GLY A 197 18.60 -8.43 -1.08
C GLY A 197 17.30 -8.10 -0.32
N VAL A 198 16.19 -7.80 -0.99
CA VAL A 198 14.90 -7.48 -0.35
C VAL A 198 14.19 -8.74 0.11
N VAL A 199 13.66 -8.75 1.33
CA VAL A 199 12.83 -9.84 1.86
C VAL A 199 11.36 -9.59 1.54
N VAL A 200 10.80 -10.38 0.62
CA VAL A 200 9.37 -10.33 0.28
C VAL A 200 8.58 -11.27 1.17
N THR A 201 7.75 -10.70 2.04
CA THR A 201 6.77 -11.44 2.83
C THR A 201 5.44 -11.49 2.08
N ALA A 202 4.83 -12.65 2.00
CA ALA A 202 3.52 -12.80 1.36
C ALA A 202 2.64 -13.77 2.14
N ASP A 203 1.35 -13.72 1.85
CA ASP A 203 0.37 -14.58 2.46
C ASP A 203 0.52 -16.06 2.01
N ALA A 204 -0.43 -16.90 2.43
CA ALA A 204 -0.37 -18.32 2.09
C ALA A 204 -0.82 -18.62 0.65
N LEU A 205 -1.61 -17.74 0.03
CA LEU A 205 -2.02 -17.89 -1.36
C LEU A 205 -0.82 -17.78 -2.30
N HIS A 206 0.16 -16.94 -1.94
CA HIS A 206 1.41 -16.75 -2.69
C HIS A 206 2.51 -17.78 -2.38
N THR A 207 2.24 -18.80 -1.54
CA THR A 207 3.18 -19.91 -1.29
C THR A 207 3.22 -20.85 -2.51
N GLN A 208 3.86 -20.37 -3.58
CA GLN A 208 3.96 -21.03 -4.87
C GLN A 208 5.42 -21.17 -5.27
N ARG A 209 5.73 -22.28 -5.93
CA ARG A 209 7.10 -22.59 -6.35
C ARG A 209 7.60 -21.59 -7.39
N GLU A 210 6.72 -21.17 -8.30
CA GLU A 210 7.02 -20.18 -9.34
C GLU A 210 7.34 -18.81 -8.75
N HIS A 211 6.56 -18.33 -7.76
CA HIS A 211 6.88 -17.07 -7.08
C HIS A 211 8.22 -17.13 -6.34
N ALA A 212 8.52 -18.25 -5.69
CA ALA A 212 9.81 -18.43 -5.02
C ALA A 212 10.97 -18.41 -6.01
N ALA A 213 10.83 -19.11 -7.14
CA ALA A 213 11.84 -19.11 -8.20
C ALA A 213 12.03 -17.71 -8.82
N TYR A 214 10.94 -16.99 -9.07
CA TYR A 214 10.98 -15.61 -9.56
C TYR A 214 11.73 -14.67 -8.60
N LEU A 215 11.41 -14.72 -7.31
CA LEU A 215 12.08 -13.89 -6.30
C LEU A 215 13.58 -14.21 -6.20
N LEU A 216 13.92 -15.49 -6.15
CA LEU A 216 15.33 -15.91 -6.13
C LEU A 216 16.07 -15.50 -7.41
N GLY A 217 15.42 -15.57 -8.57
CA GLY A 217 15.98 -15.12 -9.85
C GLY A 217 16.26 -13.62 -9.88
N ARG A 218 15.49 -12.81 -9.13
CA ARG A 218 15.73 -11.37 -8.92
C ARG A 218 16.64 -11.06 -7.73
N GLN A 219 17.37 -12.05 -7.22
CA GLN A 219 18.24 -11.94 -6.03
C GLN A 219 17.49 -11.45 -4.77
N ALA A 220 16.18 -11.65 -4.73
CA ALA A 220 15.32 -11.31 -3.60
C ALA A 220 15.12 -12.53 -2.70
N HIS A 221 14.90 -12.26 -1.42
CA HIS A 221 14.55 -13.26 -0.41
C HIS A 221 13.03 -13.32 -0.24
N TYR A 222 12.53 -14.40 0.36
CA TYR A 222 11.10 -14.53 0.64
C TYR A 222 10.82 -15.08 2.03
N ILE A 223 9.68 -14.71 2.60
CA ILE A 223 9.10 -15.37 3.78
C ILE A 223 7.62 -15.62 3.50
N VAL A 224 7.27 -16.88 3.24
CA VAL A 224 5.91 -17.25 2.83
C VAL A 224 5.23 -18.14 3.87
N ILE A 225 3.90 -18.01 4.00
CA ILE A 225 3.13 -18.71 5.04
C ILE A 225 2.63 -20.07 4.53
N VAL A 226 3.10 -21.15 5.13
CA VAL A 226 2.69 -22.51 4.75
C VAL A 226 1.35 -22.87 5.37
N LYS A 227 0.30 -23.02 4.54
CA LYS A 227 -1.04 -23.49 4.93
C LYS A 227 -1.46 -24.78 4.19
N GLY A 228 -2.76 -25.05 4.12
CA GLY A 228 -3.32 -26.33 3.70
C GLY A 228 -3.05 -26.74 2.25
N LYS A 229 -2.77 -25.80 1.34
CA LYS A 229 -2.48 -26.10 -0.08
C LYS A 229 -1.15 -26.86 -0.28
N THR A 230 -0.20 -26.71 0.65
CA THR A 230 1.12 -27.35 0.63
C THR A 230 1.24 -28.45 1.69
N LYS A 231 0.48 -29.54 1.53
CA LYS A 231 0.34 -30.61 2.54
C LYS A 231 1.69 -31.26 2.93
N LYS A 232 2.52 -31.63 1.94
CA LYS A 232 3.82 -32.30 2.19
C LYS A 232 4.80 -31.41 2.95
N LEU A 233 4.98 -30.17 2.48
CA LEU A 233 5.81 -29.17 3.17
C LEU A 233 5.30 -28.90 4.58
N ARG A 234 3.98 -28.78 4.76
CA ARG A 234 3.39 -28.59 6.09
C ARG A 234 3.63 -29.78 7.02
N ALA A 235 3.58 -31.02 6.51
CA ALA A 235 3.87 -32.21 7.30
C ALA A 235 5.34 -32.20 7.76
N GLN A 236 6.27 -31.91 6.84
CA GLN A 236 7.70 -31.77 7.14
C GLN A 236 7.96 -30.68 8.19
N LEU A 237 7.31 -29.52 8.07
CA LEU A 237 7.46 -28.45 9.06
C LEU A 237 6.86 -28.82 10.42
N LYS A 238 5.84 -29.67 10.48
CA LYS A 238 5.26 -30.13 11.75
C LYS A 238 6.10 -31.19 12.45
N SER A 239 6.87 -32.00 11.71
CA SER A 239 7.72 -33.06 12.27
C SER A 239 9.03 -32.54 12.87
N LEU A 240 9.37 -31.26 12.67
CA LEU A 240 10.57 -30.67 13.27
C LEU A 240 10.47 -30.63 14.81
N PRO A 241 11.61 -30.79 15.52
CA PRO A 241 11.67 -30.80 16.99
C PRO A 241 11.49 -29.38 17.58
N TRP A 242 10.32 -28.77 17.38
CA TRP A 242 10.02 -27.41 17.83
C TRP A 242 10.12 -27.20 19.34
N LYS A 243 10.07 -28.28 20.14
CA LYS A 243 10.27 -28.19 21.58
C LYS A 243 11.71 -27.84 21.92
N ASP A 244 12.65 -28.45 21.21
CA ASP A 244 14.10 -28.37 21.46
C ASP A 244 14.73 -27.14 20.79
N ILE A 245 14.07 -26.58 19.78
CA ILE A 245 14.51 -25.35 19.11
C ILE A 245 14.37 -24.15 20.07
N PRO A 246 15.44 -23.36 20.30
CA PRO A 246 15.40 -22.20 21.20
C PRO A 246 14.43 -21.13 20.69
N LEU A 247 13.99 -20.27 21.59
CA LEU A 247 13.14 -19.12 21.25
C LEU A 247 14.02 -17.96 20.78
N GLN A 248 13.97 -17.61 19.50
CA GLN A 248 14.77 -16.49 18.96
C GLN A 248 14.09 -15.13 19.14
N GLY A 249 12.76 -15.10 19.30
CA GLY A 249 12.04 -13.83 19.43
C GLY A 249 10.75 -13.94 20.23
N ARG A 250 10.50 -12.93 21.05
CA ARG A 250 9.22 -12.74 21.76
C ARG A 250 8.82 -11.28 21.72
N VAL A 251 7.71 -11.00 21.07
CA VAL A 251 7.14 -9.65 20.98
C VAL A 251 5.78 -9.67 21.65
N ALA A 252 5.53 -8.71 22.54
CA ALA A 252 4.24 -8.47 23.14
C ALA A 252 3.72 -7.10 22.72
N GLY A 253 2.43 -7.00 22.43
CA GLY A 253 1.80 -5.75 22.05
C GLY A 253 0.35 -5.70 22.49
N VAL A 254 -0.17 -4.48 22.61
CA VAL A 254 -1.56 -4.21 22.96
C VAL A 254 -2.12 -3.24 21.92
N GLY A 255 -3.27 -3.58 21.33
CA GLY A 255 -3.89 -2.76 20.29
C GLY A 255 -5.32 -3.21 19.99
N HIS A 256 -6.18 -2.25 19.63
CA HIS A 256 -7.59 -2.48 19.29
C HIS A 256 -8.34 -3.37 20.29
N GLY A 257 -8.16 -3.13 21.60
CA GLY A 257 -8.83 -3.86 22.68
C GLY A 257 -8.31 -5.27 22.95
N ARG A 258 -7.15 -5.65 22.38
CA ARG A 258 -6.60 -7.01 22.49
C ARG A 258 -5.12 -6.97 22.86
N SER A 259 -4.66 -7.94 23.64
CA SER A 259 -3.24 -8.19 23.88
C SER A 259 -2.78 -9.36 23.02
N GLU A 260 -1.58 -9.25 22.47
CA GLU A 260 -1.01 -10.24 21.57
C GLU A 260 0.44 -10.51 21.94
N ILE A 261 0.79 -11.79 22.08
CA ILE A 261 2.16 -12.25 22.27
C ILE A 261 2.51 -13.13 21.08
N ARG A 262 3.60 -12.78 20.39
CA ARG A 262 4.19 -13.57 19.30
C ARG A 262 5.50 -14.16 19.76
N GLN A 263 5.64 -15.46 19.61
CA GLN A 263 6.86 -16.21 19.84
C GLN A 263 7.36 -16.75 18.50
N ILE A 264 8.65 -16.57 18.23
CA ILE A 264 9.29 -16.97 16.98
C ILE A 264 10.35 -18.02 17.31
N LYS A 265 10.23 -19.16 16.65
CA LYS A 265 11.24 -20.21 16.61
C LYS A 265 11.74 -20.37 15.17
N VAL A 266 13.04 -20.47 14.98
CA VAL A 266 13.69 -20.64 13.67
C VAL A 266 14.58 -21.88 13.72
N ALA A 267 14.51 -22.70 12.69
CA ALA A 267 15.36 -23.86 12.51
C ALA A 267 15.93 -23.88 11.09
N SER A 268 17.23 -24.10 11.00
CA SER A 268 17.89 -24.39 9.73
C SER A 268 17.63 -25.84 9.36
N VAL A 269 17.06 -26.06 8.18
CA VAL A 269 16.62 -27.37 7.71
C VAL A 269 17.07 -27.55 6.27
N ASN A 270 17.93 -28.54 6.06
CA ASN A 270 18.29 -28.96 4.72
C ASN A 270 17.12 -29.71 4.08
N ASN A 271 16.95 -29.59 2.75
CA ASN A 271 15.96 -30.33 1.96
C ASN A 271 14.49 -30.04 2.30
N LEU A 272 14.14 -28.78 2.59
CA LEU A 272 12.73 -28.38 2.62
C LEU A 272 12.12 -28.54 1.22
N LEU A 273 10.88 -29.03 1.16
CA LEU A 273 10.14 -29.26 -0.10
C LEU A 273 9.64 -27.95 -0.76
N PHE A 274 10.47 -26.92 -0.81
CA PHE A 274 10.15 -25.60 -1.38
C PHE A 274 11.41 -24.95 -1.98
N PRO A 275 11.34 -24.25 -3.14
CA PRO A 275 12.52 -23.80 -3.88
C PRO A 275 13.44 -22.88 -3.06
N GLY A 276 14.70 -23.28 -2.87
CA GLY A 276 15.70 -22.51 -2.12
C GLY A 276 15.46 -22.43 -0.61
N ALA A 277 14.40 -23.06 -0.08
CA ALA A 277 14.06 -22.96 1.34
C ALA A 277 15.11 -23.66 2.21
N TRP A 278 15.62 -22.92 3.19
CA TRP A 278 16.62 -23.39 4.14
C TRP A 278 16.23 -23.15 5.60
N GLN A 279 15.36 -22.17 5.86
CA GLN A 279 14.86 -21.91 7.21
C GLN A 279 13.39 -22.28 7.33
N ALA A 280 13.08 -23.02 8.39
CA ALA A 280 11.74 -23.24 8.89
C ALA A 280 11.48 -22.27 10.06
N ILE A 281 10.39 -21.51 9.99
CA ILE A 281 10.02 -20.54 11.02
C ILE A 281 8.67 -20.96 11.59
N GLN A 282 8.59 -21.12 12.91
CA GLN A 282 7.34 -21.28 13.64
C GLN A 282 7.02 -19.99 14.39
N ILE A 283 5.82 -19.46 14.13
CA ILE A 283 5.27 -18.33 14.87
C ILE A 283 4.08 -18.82 15.68
N LYS A 284 4.21 -18.76 17.00
CA LYS A 284 3.12 -19.03 17.93
C LYS A 284 2.55 -17.69 18.40
N ARG A 285 1.28 -17.45 18.06
CA ARG A 285 0.56 -16.24 18.44
C ARG A 285 -0.48 -16.58 19.52
N ARG A 286 -0.32 -15.98 20.70
CA ARG A 286 -1.34 -15.95 21.74
C ARG A 286 -2.04 -14.60 21.70
N ARG A 287 -3.35 -14.60 21.51
CA ARG A 287 -4.18 -13.39 21.51
C ARG A 287 -5.19 -13.48 22.64
N THR A 288 -5.25 -12.47 23.47
CA THR A 288 -6.23 -12.36 24.56
C THR A 288 -7.09 -11.12 24.33
N ASP A 289 -8.39 -11.33 24.28
CA ASP A 289 -9.35 -10.24 24.24
C ASP A 289 -9.44 -9.61 25.63
N ARG A 290 -9.23 -8.29 25.73
CA ARG A 290 -9.12 -7.63 27.04
C ARG A 290 -10.47 -7.40 27.71
N LYS A 291 -11.58 -7.40 26.96
CA LYS A 291 -12.92 -7.23 27.52
C LYS A 291 -13.48 -8.56 28.04
N THR A 292 -13.25 -9.63 27.28
CA THR A 292 -13.84 -10.95 27.58
C THR A 292 -12.86 -11.91 28.27
N GLY A 293 -11.57 -11.59 28.33
CA GLY A 293 -10.51 -12.49 28.82
C GLY A 293 -10.23 -13.69 27.91
N LYS A 294 -11.01 -13.89 26.84
CA LYS A 294 -10.91 -15.05 25.96
C LYS A 294 -9.56 -15.09 25.27
N THR A 295 -8.84 -16.20 25.46
CA THR A 295 -7.52 -16.43 24.87
C THR A 295 -7.60 -17.40 23.70
N THR A 296 -6.94 -17.06 22.60
CA THR A 296 -6.77 -17.94 21.43
C THR A 296 -5.30 -18.11 21.11
N VAL A 297 -4.88 -19.34 20.85
CA VAL A 297 -3.50 -19.65 20.44
C VAL A 297 -3.53 -20.19 19.02
N LYS A 298 -2.72 -19.61 18.13
CA LYS A 298 -2.57 -20.07 16.75
C LYS A 298 -1.09 -20.24 16.43
N THR A 299 -0.75 -21.38 15.83
CA THR A 299 0.59 -21.64 15.31
C THR A 299 0.56 -21.52 13.80
N ALA A 300 1.48 -20.73 13.26
CA ALA A 300 1.73 -20.62 11.82
C ALA A 300 3.17 -21.02 11.52
N HIS A 301 3.36 -21.67 10.39
CA HIS A 301 4.68 -22.05 9.88
C HIS A 301 4.99 -21.21 8.64
N ARG A 302 6.25 -20.82 8.50
CA ARG A 302 6.78 -20.10 7.35
C ARG A 302 8.07 -20.74 6.89
N VAL A 303 8.43 -20.49 5.64
CA VAL A 303 9.72 -20.89 5.07
C VAL A 303 10.42 -19.68 4.48
N ALA A 304 11.75 -19.68 4.57
CA ALA A 304 12.61 -18.66 4.01
C ALA A 304 13.83 -19.30 3.32
N PRO A 305 14.39 -18.64 2.29
CA PRO A 305 15.58 -19.13 1.64
C PRO A 305 16.83 -18.92 2.50
N ARG A 306 17.96 -19.45 2.04
CA ARG A 306 19.25 -19.16 2.66
C ARG A 306 19.53 -17.66 2.52
N PRO A 307 19.97 -16.96 3.59
CA PRO A 307 20.50 -15.61 3.46
C PRO A 307 21.62 -15.62 2.42
N SER A 308 21.64 -14.66 1.51
CA SER A 308 22.83 -14.43 0.69
C SER A 308 23.94 -14.01 1.65
N ASP A 309 24.99 -14.82 1.77
CA ASP A 309 26.21 -14.45 2.47
C ASP A 309 26.73 -13.18 1.78
N GLY A 310 26.60 -12.04 2.44
CA GLY A 310 27.14 -10.75 1.98
C GLY A 310 28.63 -10.66 2.23
#